data_AF-A0A919T6P8-F1
#
_entry.id   AF-A0A919T6P8-F1
#
_cell.length_a   1.000
_cell.length_b   1.000
_cell.length_c   1.000
_cell.angle_alpha   90.00
_cell.angle_beta   90.00
_cell.angle_gamma   90.00
#
_symmetry.space_group_name_H-M   'P 1'
#
loop_
_entity.id
_entity.type
_entity.pdbx_description
1 polymer ?
#
loop_
_entity_poly.entity_id
_entity_poly.type
_entity_poly.pdbx_seq_one_letter_code
_entity_poly.pdbx_strand_id
1 'polypeptide(L)'
;MTSDRLLPAQINWACGTCKNPILTGVVHLSFSEINQAVSAREEYERRSKEQQEHGFIKIGDLASLMSIPRTVRWAAVCDGCRRLEDHHCGDCYAIEVTQMRSVFSLFKWTRHLHKKSWFGVTDWIDFAADIADANGPAWESTGVR
;
A
#
# COMPACT_ATOMS: atom_id res chain seq x y z
N MET A 1 20.54 -18.93 -32.06
CA MET A 1 20.48 -17.97 -30.94
C MET A 1 19.08 -17.98 -30.37
N THR A 2 18.81 -18.88 -29.43
CA THR A 2 17.59 -18.89 -28.63
C THR A 2 17.65 -17.69 -27.70
N SER A 3 16.78 -16.71 -27.93
CA SER A 3 16.53 -15.63 -26.98
C SER A 3 15.94 -16.29 -25.74
N ASP A 4 16.77 -16.49 -24.72
CA ASP A 4 16.31 -16.73 -23.35
C ASP A 4 15.50 -15.50 -22.93
N ARG A 5 14.20 -15.52 -23.22
CA ARG A 5 13.26 -14.66 -22.54
C ARG A 5 13.24 -15.14 -21.10
N LEU A 6 14.01 -14.48 -20.25
CA LEU A 6 13.87 -14.57 -18.81
C LEU A 6 12.38 -14.42 -18.49
N LEU A 7 11.76 -15.52 -18.03
CA LEU A 7 10.39 -15.45 -17.54
C LEU A 7 10.39 -14.43 -16.40
N PRO A 8 9.45 -13.47 -16.40
CA PRO A 8 9.42 -12.47 -15.34
C PRO A 8 9.21 -13.18 -14.01
N ALA A 9 10.02 -12.81 -13.01
CA ALA A 9 9.88 -13.31 -11.65
C ALA A 9 8.42 -13.19 -11.20
N GLN A 10 7.85 -14.30 -10.73
CA GLN A 10 6.47 -14.35 -10.28
C GLN A 10 6.38 -13.89 -8.83
N ILE A 11 5.28 -13.21 -8.52
CA ILE A 11 4.95 -12.78 -7.16
C ILE A 11 4.01 -13.80 -6.56
N ASN A 12 4.43 -14.38 -5.44
CA ASN A 12 3.60 -15.17 -4.55
C ASN A 12 2.93 -14.24 -3.54
N TRP A 13 1.61 -14.25 -3.56
CA TRP A 13 0.79 -13.47 -2.64
C TRP A 13 0.36 -14.34 -1.47
N ALA A 14 0.32 -13.76 -0.27
CA ALA A 14 -0.21 -14.40 0.93
C ALA A 14 -1.41 -13.62 1.46
N CYS A 15 -2.45 -14.33 1.90
CA CYS A 15 -3.63 -13.71 2.48
C CYS A 15 -3.30 -13.09 3.84
N GLY A 16 -3.62 -11.81 4.03
CA GLY A 16 -3.45 -11.11 5.30
C GLY A 16 -4.24 -11.74 6.45
N THR A 17 -5.38 -12.38 6.16
CA THR A 17 -6.26 -13.04 7.13
C THR A 17 -5.81 -14.46 7.45
N CYS A 18 -5.83 -15.37 6.48
CA CYS A 18 -5.55 -16.80 6.72
C CYS A 18 -4.09 -17.21 6.51
N LYS A 19 -3.21 -16.29 6.07
CA LYS A 19 -1.78 -16.51 5.79
C LYS A 19 -1.46 -17.52 4.69
N ASN A 20 -2.47 -18.12 4.06
CA ASN A 20 -2.29 -19.04 2.95
C ASN A 20 -1.96 -18.32 1.63
N PRO A 21 -1.28 -19.00 0.67
CA PRO A 21 -1.06 -18.47 -0.67
C PRO A 21 -2.37 -18.09 -1.37
N ILE A 22 -2.36 -16.97 -2.10
CA ILE A 22 -3.50 -16.49 -2.87
C ILE A 22 -3.35 -16.90 -4.33
N LEU A 23 -4.19 -17.82 -4.79
CA LEU A 23 -4.34 -18.12 -6.22
C LEU A 23 -5.33 -17.16 -6.90
N THR A 24 -6.44 -16.90 -6.21
CA THR A 24 -7.50 -15.94 -6.59
C THR A 24 -7.91 -15.12 -5.37
N GLY A 25 -8.17 -13.83 -5.60
CA GLY A 25 -8.36 -12.85 -4.55
C GLY A 25 -7.92 -11.46 -4.99
N VAL A 26 -7.97 -10.52 -4.06
CA VAL A 26 -7.75 -9.11 -4.35
C VAL A 26 -6.73 -8.50 -3.40
N VAL A 27 -6.03 -7.50 -3.92
CA VAL A 27 -5.33 -6.49 -3.14
C VAL A 27 -6.22 -5.27 -3.10
N HIS A 28 -6.59 -4.81 -1.90
CA HIS A 28 -7.62 -3.80 -1.74
C HIS A 28 -7.32 -2.83 -0.60
N LEU A 29 -8.06 -1.73 -0.61
CA LEU A 29 -8.15 -0.78 0.50
C LEU A 29 -9.50 -0.04 0.45
N SER A 30 -9.95 0.50 1.58
CA SER A 30 -11.27 1.13 1.70
C SER A 30 -11.28 2.56 1.17
N PHE A 31 -12.23 2.91 0.28
CA PHE A 31 -12.42 4.30 -0.12
C PHE A 31 -12.89 5.19 1.02
N SER A 32 -13.67 4.65 1.97
CA SER A 32 -14.10 5.43 3.13
C SER A 32 -12.90 5.85 3.99
N GLU A 33 -11.92 4.96 4.16
CA GLU A 33 -10.68 5.25 4.87
C GLU A 33 -9.78 6.21 4.07
N ILE A 34 -9.70 6.05 2.73
CA ILE A 34 -9.02 7.03 1.86
C ILE A 34 -9.59 8.42 2.09
N ASN A 35 -10.91 8.57 1.96
CA ASN A 35 -11.53 9.88 2.02
C ASN A 35 -11.29 10.53 3.40
N GLN A 36 -11.38 9.74 4.48
CA GLN A 36 -11.03 10.21 5.83
C GLN A 36 -9.57 10.65 5.92
N ALA A 37 -8.63 9.87 5.38
CA ALA A 37 -7.20 10.18 5.44
C ALA A 37 -6.84 11.39 4.58
N VAL A 38 -7.45 11.55 3.40
CA VAL A 38 -7.29 12.73 2.54
C VAL A 38 -7.79 13.98 3.28
N SER A 39 -9.02 13.96 3.81
CA SER A 39 -9.55 15.11 4.55
C SER A 39 -8.74 15.44 5.81
N ALA A 40 -8.29 14.42 6.55
CA ALA A 40 -7.43 14.62 7.71
C ALA A 40 -6.09 15.26 7.33
N ARG A 41 -5.50 14.86 6.20
CA ARG A 41 -4.25 15.43 5.69
C ARG A 41 -4.42 16.88 5.24
N GLU A 42 -5.47 17.17 4.50
CA GLU A 42 -5.78 18.55 4.07
C GLU A 42 -5.96 19.48 5.27
N GLU A 43 -6.68 19.03 6.30
CA GLU A 43 -6.88 19.79 7.53
C GLU A 43 -5.56 20.00 8.31
N TYR A 44 -4.71 18.97 8.38
CA TYR A 44 -3.39 19.06 8.98
C TYR A 44 -2.48 20.05 8.25
N GLU A 45 -2.46 20.00 6.91
CA GLU A 45 -1.68 20.91 6.08
C GLU A 45 -2.18 22.36 6.20
N ARG A 46 -3.50 22.58 6.27
CA ARG A 46 -4.10 23.90 6.50
C ARG A 46 -3.66 24.49 7.85
N ARG A 47 -3.82 23.73 8.94
CA ARG A 47 -3.41 24.17 10.29
C ARG A 47 -1.90 24.44 10.37
N SER A 48 -1.10 23.60 9.72
CA SER A 48 0.35 23.75 9.71
C SER A 48 0.79 25.04 9.01
N LYS A 49 0.13 25.42 7.90
CA LYS A 49 0.36 26.70 7.21
C LYS A 49 -0.03 27.89 8.08
N GLU A 50 -1.21 27.86 8.71
CA GLU A 50 -1.66 28.92 9.62
C GLU A 50 -0.70 29.12 10.80
N GLN A 51 -0.17 28.04 11.37
CA GLN A 51 0.82 28.10 12.45
C GLN A 51 2.16 28.69 12.01
N GLN A 52 2.61 28.34 10.79
CA GLN A 52 3.84 28.91 10.20
C GLN A 52 3.69 30.41 9.93
N GLU A 53 2.55 30.85 9.40
CA GLU A 53 2.27 32.27 9.12
C GLU A 53 2.22 33.12 10.40
N HIS A 54 1.79 32.53 11.52
CA HIS A 54 1.77 33.21 12.82
C HIS A 54 3.06 33.03 13.64
N GLY A 55 4.12 32.43 13.09
CA GLY A 55 5.43 32.30 13.74
C GLY A 55 5.48 31.32 14.91
N PHE A 56 4.46 30.46 15.09
CA PHE A 56 4.40 29.47 16.15
C PHE A 56 4.79 28.09 15.61
N ILE A 57 6.05 27.69 15.76
CA ILE A 57 6.45 26.29 15.54
C ILE A 57 6.43 25.55 16.88
N LYS A 58 5.31 24.92 17.23
CA LYS A 58 5.25 23.97 18.35
C LYS A 58 5.84 22.63 17.93
N ILE A 59 7.17 22.55 17.86
CA ILE A 59 7.87 21.28 17.70
C ILE A 59 7.84 20.56 19.06
N GLY A 60 7.00 19.53 19.20
CA GLY A 60 7.03 18.64 20.37
C GLY A 60 5.75 18.52 21.22
N ASP A 61 4.61 19.04 20.79
CA ASP A 61 3.33 18.77 21.49
C ASP A 61 2.83 17.35 21.16
N LEU A 62 2.52 16.56 22.19
CA LEU A 62 1.92 15.22 22.05
C LEU A 62 0.59 15.28 21.29
N ALA A 63 -0.14 16.41 21.39
CA ALA A 63 -1.34 16.66 20.60
C ALA A 63 -1.03 16.74 19.08
N SER A 64 0.12 17.29 18.69
CA SER A 64 0.55 17.35 17.28
C SER A 64 0.89 15.98 16.71
N LEU A 65 1.46 15.07 17.52
CA LEU A 65 1.72 13.68 17.12
C LEU A 65 0.41 12.89 16.94
N MET A 66 -0.57 13.09 17.82
CA MET A 66 -1.90 12.49 17.66
C MET A 66 -2.72 13.09 16.51
N SER A 67 -2.29 14.22 15.96
CA SER A 67 -2.90 14.89 14.81
C SER A 67 -2.36 14.40 13.46
N ILE A 68 -1.34 13.53 13.45
CA ILE A 68 -0.78 12.98 12.21
C ILE A 68 -1.85 12.09 11.55
N PRO A 69 -2.24 12.36 10.29
CA PRO A 69 -3.20 11.55 9.57
C PRO A 69 -2.76 10.09 9.51
N ARG A 70 -3.67 9.16 9.81
CA ARG A 70 -3.38 7.73 9.67
C ARG A 70 -3.21 7.37 8.20
N THR A 71 -2.14 6.64 7.89
CA THR A 71 -1.94 6.03 6.58
C THR A 71 -2.94 4.90 6.37
N VAL A 72 -3.61 4.89 5.21
CA VAL A 72 -4.55 3.83 4.83
C VAL A 72 -3.77 2.62 4.36
N ARG A 73 -4.14 1.45 4.90
CA ARG A 73 -3.39 0.22 4.67
C ARG A 73 -3.94 -0.59 3.51
N TRP A 74 -3.05 -1.01 2.62
CA TRP A 74 -3.33 -2.04 1.64
C TRP A 74 -3.38 -3.42 2.30
N ALA A 75 -4.26 -4.28 1.80
CA ALA A 75 -4.37 -5.66 2.25
C ALA A 75 -4.57 -6.61 1.06
N ALA A 76 -3.95 -7.78 1.13
CA ALA A 76 -4.20 -8.88 0.20
C ALA A 76 -5.11 -9.93 0.85
N VAL A 77 -6.22 -10.28 0.20
CA VAL A 77 -7.21 -11.24 0.73
C VAL A 77 -7.58 -12.26 -0.34
N CYS A 78 -7.63 -13.54 0.03
CA CYS A 78 -8.11 -14.59 -0.88
C CYS A 78 -9.64 -14.55 -0.97
N ASP A 79 -10.21 -15.08 -2.06
CA ASP A 79 -11.67 -15.09 -2.25
C ASP A 79 -12.42 -15.80 -1.12
N GLY A 80 -11.82 -16.81 -0.49
CA GLY A 80 -12.40 -17.51 0.65
C GLY A 80 -12.57 -16.60 1.86
N CYS A 81 -11.54 -15.81 2.20
CA CYS A 81 -11.59 -14.86 3.30
C CYS A 81 -12.42 -13.62 2.94
N ARG A 82 -12.42 -13.19 1.68
CA ARG A 82 -13.19 -12.03 1.20
C ARG A 82 -14.70 -12.19 1.43
N ARG A 83 -15.22 -13.41 1.31
CA ARG A 83 -16.64 -13.73 1.49
C ARG A 83 -17.11 -13.70 2.94
N LEU A 84 -16.19 -13.62 3.90
CA LEU A 84 -16.54 -13.40 5.30
C LEU A 84 -16.97 -11.94 5.47
N GLU A 85 -18.04 -11.70 6.23
CA GLU A 85 -18.71 -10.39 6.31
C GLU A 85 -17.76 -9.24 6.68
N ASP A 86 -16.74 -9.50 7.51
CA ASP A 86 -15.72 -8.52 7.93
C ASP A 86 -14.77 -8.05 6.80
N HIS A 87 -14.78 -8.72 5.65
CA HIS A 87 -13.95 -8.40 4.48
C HIS A 87 -14.76 -8.00 3.25
N HIS A 88 -16.09 -7.96 3.35
CA HIS A 88 -16.99 -7.46 2.32
C HIS A 88 -16.96 -5.93 2.27
N CYS A 89 -15.88 -5.38 1.74
CA CYS A 89 -15.77 -3.96 1.51
C CYS A 89 -16.47 -3.58 0.19
N GLY A 90 -17.75 -3.20 0.29
CA GLY A 90 -18.59 -2.80 -0.85
C GLY A 90 -18.10 -1.52 -1.56
N ASP A 91 -17.25 -0.73 -0.91
CA ASP A 91 -16.66 0.52 -1.43
C ASP A 91 -15.13 0.47 -1.38
N CYS A 92 -14.54 -0.63 -1.82
CA CYS A 92 -13.08 -0.76 -1.88
C CYS A 92 -12.53 -0.46 -3.28
N TYR A 93 -11.36 0.15 -3.32
CA TYR A 93 -10.50 0.04 -4.48
C TYR A 93 -9.84 -1.34 -4.44
N ALA A 94 -10.10 -2.17 -5.44
CA ALA A 94 -9.61 -3.55 -5.48
C ALA A 94 -8.90 -3.85 -6.80
N ILE A 95 -7.78 -4.55 -6.69
CA ILE A 95 -6.99 -5.06 -7.82
C ILE A 95 -6.95 -6.58 -7.68
N GLU A 96 -7.36 -7.30 -8.71
CA GLU A 96 -7.24 -8.76 -8.73
C GLU A 96 -5.78 -9.18 -8.67
N VAL A 97 -5.45 -10.13 -7.78
CA VAL A 97 -4.08 -10.66 -7.62
C VAL A 97 -3.54 -11.23 -8.95
N THR A 98 -4.42 -11.75 -9.80
CA THR A 98 -4.07 -12.23 -11.15
C THR A 98 -3.47 -11.15 -12.04
N GLN A 99 -3.83 -9.88 -11.82
CA GLN A 99 -3.29 -8.73 -12.54
C GLN A 99 -1.92 -8.28 -12.00
N MET A 100 -1.46 -8.83 -10.88
CA MET A 100 -0.20 -8.50 -10.20
C MET A 100 0.67 -9.74 -9.92
N ARG A 101 0.70 -10.71 -10.85
CA ARG A 101 1.48 -11.95 -10.72
C ARG A 101 2.96 -11.83 -11.04
N SER A 102 3.42 -10.68 -11.50
CA SER A 102 4.84 -10.47 -11.84
C SER A 102 5.33 -9.14 -11.31
N VAL A 103 6.64 -9.05 -11.09
CA VAL A 103 7.31 -7.79 -10.71
C VAL A 103 6.99 -6.67 -11.70
N PHE A 104 6.98 -6.97 -12.99
CA PHE A 104 6.64 -5.98 -14.02
C PHE A 104 5.19 -5.50 -13.93
N SER A 105 4.26 -6.41 -13.62
CA SER A 105 2.87 -6.06 -13.36
C SER A 105 2.75 -5.18 -12.10
N LEU A 106 3.46 -5.51 -11.02
CA LEU A 106 3.49 -4.70 -9.80
C LEU A 106 4.00 -3.28 -10.10
N PHE A 107 5.10 -3.12 -10.85
CA PHE A 107 5.59 -1.80 -11.28
C PHE A 107 4.58 -1.01 -12.12
N LYS A 108 3.88 -1.68 -13.05
CA LYS A 108 2.81 -1.02 -13.83
C LYS A 108 1.69 -0.51 -12.94
N TRP A 109 1.29 -1.29 -11.93
CA TRP A 109 0.31 -0.88 -10.95
C TRP A 109 0.81 0.25 -10.06
N THR A 110 2.05 0.21 -9.58
CA THR A 110 2.67 1.33 -8.86
C THR A 110 2.60 2.62 -9.67
N ARG A 111 2.97 2.57 -10.96
CA ARG A 111 2.84 3.73 -11.86
C ARG A 111 1.39 4.17 -12.05
N HIS A 112 0.43 3.24 -12.11
CA HIS A 112 -0.99 3.58 -12.22
C HIS A 112 -1.49 4.28 -10.95
N LEU A 113 -1.15 3.73 -9.78
CA LEU A 113 -1.55 4.22 -8.47
C LEU A 113 -0.92 5.57 -8.15
N HIS A 114 0.33 5.82 -8.54
CA HIS A 114 0.99 7.11 -8.37
C HIS A 114 0.25 8.28 -9.08
N LYS A 115 -0.63 7.99 -10.04
CA LYS A 115 -1.46 9.01 -10.69
C LYS A 115 -2.74 9.34 -9.92
N LYS A 116 -3.03 8.64 -8.83
CA LYS A 116 -4.21 8.86 -8.00
C LYS A 116 -3.89 9.95 -6.98
N SER A 117 -4.81 10.91 -6.80
CA SER A 117 -4.66 12.01 -5.84
C SER A 117 -4.46 11.50 -4.40
N TRP A 118 -5.05 10.36 -4.07
CA TRP A 118 -4.95 9.72 -2.76
C TRP A 118 -3.72 8.83 -2.57
N PHE A 119 -2.84 8.68 -3.57
CA PHE A 119 -1.69 7.77 -3.47
C PHE A 119 -0.84 8.02 -2.21
N GLY A 120 -0.56 9.31 -1.93
CA GLY A 120 0.31 9.73 -0.84
C GLY A 120 -0.28 9.57 0.56
N VAL A 121 -1.53 9.13 0.71
CA VAL A 121 -2.13 8.81 2.02
C VAL A 121 -2.24 7.30 2.26
N THR A 122 -1.66 6.48 1.38
CA THR A 122 -1.64 5.02 1.50
C THR A 122 -0.24 4.49 1.77
N ASP A 123 -0.14 3.29 2.31
CA ASP A 123 1.13 2.60 2.56
C ASP A 123 1.61 1.79 1.34
N TRP A 124 1.17 2.14 0.11
CA TRP A 124 1.45 1.34 -1.08
C TRP A 124 2.94 1.02 -1.29
N ILE A 125 3.83 1.99 -1.02
CA ILE A 125 5.27 1.80 -1.20
C ILE A 125 5.80 0.75 -0.23
N ASP A 126 5.45 0.87 1.05
CA ASP A 126 5.85 -0.08 2.09
C ASP A 126 5.25 -1.46 1.80
N PHE A 127 3.96 -1.51 1.47
CA PHE A 127 3.27 -2.73 1.06
C PHE A 127 3.93 -3.41 -0.15
N ALA A 128 4.29 -2.64 -1.19
CA ALA A 128 4.95 -3.20 -2.37
C ALA A 128 6.39 -3.64 -2.09
N ALA A 129 7.09 -2.96 -1.18
CA ALA A 129 8.42 -3.34 -0.71
C ALA A 129 8.38 -4.67 0.07
N ASP A 130 7.47 -4.80 1.03
CA ASP A 130 7.27 -6.05 1.79
C ASP A 130 7.01 -7.25 0.86
N ILE A 131 6.20 -7.03 -0.19
CA ILE A 131 5.93 -8.06 -1.21
C ILE A 131 7.18 -8.36 -2.04
N ALA A 132 7.97 -7.36 -2.40
CA ALA A 132 9.21 -7.55 -3.13
C ALA A 132 10.23 -8.33 -2.29
N ASP A 133 10.39 -8.01 -1.01
CA ASP A 133 11.32 -8.69 -0.11
C ASP A 133 10.90 -10.14 0.16
N ALA A 134 9.60 -10.41 0.26
CA ALA A 134 9.08 -11.77 0.39
C ALA A 134 9.27 -12.64 -0.89
N ASN A 135 9.50 -12.01 -2.05
CA ASN A 135 9.58 -12.69 -3.36
C ASN A 135 10.95 -12.56 -4.05
N GLY A 136 11.85 -11.74 -3.52
CA GLY A 136 13.19 -11.52 -4.02
C GLY A 136 14.24 -12.31 -3.25
N PRO A 137 15.47 -12.43 -3.79
CA PRO A 137 16.60 -12.88 -3.00
C PRO A 137 16.87 -11.89 -1.85
N ALA A 138 17.24 -12.40 -0.68
CA ALA A 138 17.65 -11.59 0.47
C ALA A 138 18.95 -10.84 0.14
N TRP A 139 18.83 -9.65 -0.46
CA TRP A 139 19.97 -8.85 -0.94
C TRP A 139 20.84 -8.31 0.21
N GLU A 140 20.34 -8.32 1.45
CA GLU A 140 21.08 -7.98 2.67
C GLU A 140 22.11 -9.05 3.11
N SER A 141 22.12 -10.23 2.50
CA SER A 141 23.09 -11.29 2.85
C SER A 141 24.44 -11.19 2.12
N THR A 142 24.55 -10.32 1.11
CA THR A 142 25.80 -10.05 0.38
C THR A 142 26.41 -8.72 0.81
N GLY A 143 26.82 -8.65 2.08
CA GLY A 143 27.75 -7.63 2.54
C GLY A 143 29.09 -7.80 1.83
N VAL A 144 29.32 -7.00 0.78
CA VAL A 144 30.67 -6.70 0.32
C VAL A 144 31.33 -5.91 1.45
N ARG A 145 32.26 -6.56 2.15
CA ARG A 145 33.26 -5.89 2.98
C ARG A 145 34.31 -5.23 2.09
#